data_AF-A0A955W1V6-F1
#
_entry.id   AF-A0A955W1V6-F1
#
_cell.length_a   1.000
_cell.length_b   1.000
_cell.length_c   1.000
_cell.angle_alpha   90.00
_cell.angle_beta   90.00
_cell.angle_gamma   90.00
#
_symmetry.space_group_name_H-M   'P 1'
#
loop_
_entity.id
_entity.type
_entity.pdbx_description
1 polymer ?
#
loop_
_entity_poly.entity_id
_entity_poly.type
_entity_poly.pdbx_seq_one_letter_code
_entity_poly.pdbx_strand_id
1 'polypeptide(L)'
;MTTPDPRPFLVVTVLLDYGARPASVTRSHGDALDRAMRASDGRDIAGLDLIELPIAGPAFQALRRVLSLDSETVGLYDVFPLASHLDAPLRKIAGQFLAAEALWTLEEQGQLGGVPINVKLEYPKGWSHDPKAVHGKLVEAGALDLSPAGIETFKVVKAAWDASA
;
A
#
# COMPACT_ATOMS: atom_id res chain seq x y z
N MET A 1 25.12 -10.54 -16.82
CA MET A 1 23.99 -10.42 -15.88
C MET A 1 24.16 -9.10 -15.17
N THR A 2 23.26 -8.14 -15.42
CA THR A 2 23.24 -6.85 -14.70
C THR A 2 22.85 -7.12 -13.26
N THR A 3 23.66 -6.67 -12.30
CA THR A 3 23.30 -6.77 -10.87
C THR A 3 22.01 -5.98 -10.65
N PRO A 4 20.97 -6.57 -10.04
CA PRO A 4 19.73 -5.86 -9.70
C PRO A 4 20.06 -4.63 -8.84
N ASP A 5 19.38 -3.51 -9.08
CA ASP A 5 19.57 -2.29 -8.29
C ASP A 5 19.18 -2.58 -6.82
N PRO A 6 20.12 -2.48 -5.87
CA PRO A 6 19.92 -2.95 -4.51
C PRO A 6 18.95 -2.07 -3.71
N ARG A 7 18.63 -0.87 -4.20
CA ARG A 7 17.79 0.12 -3.52
C ARG A 7 16.32 -0.32 -3.55
N PRO A 8 15.58 -0.16 -2.44
CA PRO A 8 14.15 -0.45 -2.43
C PRO A 8 13.41 0.66 -3.18
N PHE A 9 12.37 0.29 -3.90
CA PHE A 9 11.35 1.23 -4.36
C PHE A 9 10.25 1.29 -3.30
N LEU A 10 9.91 2.48 -2.82
CA LEU A 10 8.89 2.64 -1.80
C LEU A 10 7.51 2.82 -2.44
N VAL A 11 6.51 2.17 -1.86
CA VAL A 11 5.11 2.43 -2.21
C VAL A 11 4.35 2.86 -0.98
N VAL A 12 3.74 4.05 -1.06
CA VAL A 12 2.75 4.53 -0.09
C VAL A 12 1.41 3.99 -0.54
N THR A 13 0.91 2.95 0.12
CA THR A 13 -0.39 2.37 -0.18
C THR A 13 -1.48 3.09 0.60
N VAL A 14 -2.67 3.23 0.02
CA VAL A 14 -3.82 3.79 0.73
C VAL A 14 -5.09 2.96 0.53
N LEU A 15 -5.74 2.57 1.63
CA LEU A 15 -7.16 2.22 1.60
C LEU A 15 -7.93 3.53 1.59
N LEU A 16 -8.65 3.83 0.51
CA LEU A 16 -9.27 5.14 0.28
C LEU A 16 -10.79 5.04 0.35
N ASP A 17 -11.45 5.95 1.07
CA ASP A 17 -12.90 6.11 1.01
C ASP A 17 -13.31 6.66 -0.37
N TYR A 18 -13.89 5.80 -1.21
CA TYR A 18 -14.34 6.20 -2.55
C TYR A 18 -15.42 7.30 -2.53
N GLY A 19 -16.12 7.48 -1.40
CA GLY A 19 -17.11 8.54 -1.21
C GLY A 19 -16.54 9.88 -0.74
N ALA A 20 -15.24 9.97 -0.48
CA ALA A 20 -14.61 11.17 0.04
C ALA A 20 -14.63 12.34 -0.96
N ARG A 21 -14.67 13.57 -0.43
CA ARG A 21 -14.57 14.78 -1.26
C ARG A 21 -13.16 14.89 -1.84
N PRO A 22 -12.98 15.24 -3.13
CA PRO A 22 -11.66 15.34 -3.75
C PRO A 22 -10.67 16.22 -2.99
N ALA A 23 -11.12 17.35 -2.43
CA ALA A 23 -10.25 18.24 -1.65
C ALA A 23 -9.68 17.58 -0.37
N SER A 24 -10.48 16.75 0.31
CA SER A 24 -10.03 15.98 1.48
C SER A 24 -9.01 14.92 1.06
N VAL A 25 -9.27 14.25 -0.08
CA VAL A 25 -8.37 13.25 -0.65
C VAL A 25 -7.02 13.88 -1.03
N THR A 26 -7.02 15.00 -1.76
CA THR A 26 -5.78 15.70 -2.15
C THR A 26 -4.94 16.11 -0.94
N ARG A 27 -5.58 16.65 0.11
CA ARG A 27 -4.87 17.02 1.35
C ARG A 27 -4.26 15.80 2.01
N SER A 28 -5.06 14.75 2.19
CA SER A 28 -4.65 13.49 2.80
C SER A 28 -3.48 12.83 2.05
N HIS A 29 -3.49 12.85 0.71
CA HIS A 29 -2.36 12.41 -0.11
C HIS A 29 -1.12 13.28 0.06
N GLY A 30 -1.29 14.60 0.10
CA GLY A 30 -0.18 15.53 0.35
C GLY A 30 0.51 15.26 1.68
N ASP A 31 -0.27 15.11 2.75
CA ASP A 31 0.25 14.84 4.09
C ASP A 31 0.99 13.48 4.15
N ALA A 32 0.42 12.44 3.53
CA ALA A 32 1.04 11.13 3.46
C ALA A 32 2.34 11.12 2.63
N LEU A 33 2.36 11.80 1.49
CA LEU A 33 3.56 11.91 0.65
C LEU A 33 4.66 12.69 1.35
N ASP A 34 4.34 13.83 1.98
CA ASP A 34 5.31 14.62 2.76
C ASP A 34 5.88 13.80 3.93
N ARG A 35 5.02 13.06 4.64
CA ARG A 35 5.47 12.12 5.68
C ARG A 35 6.43 11.07 5.13
N ALA A 36 6.13 10.45 3.99
CA ALA A 36 6.99 9.42 3.40
C ALA A 36 8.32 10.00 2.88
N MET A 37 8.29 11.21 2.32
CA MET A 37 9.51 11.94 1.90
C MET A 37 10.40 12.24 3.11
N ARG A 38 9.83 12.72 4.22
CA ARG A 38 10.60 12.97 5.45
C ARG A 38 11.15 11.67 6.06
N ALA A 39 10.38 10.60 6.07
CA ALA A 39 10.81 9.30 6.58
C ALA A 39 11.94 8.68 5.74
N SER A 40 11.99 9.00 4.45
CA SER A 40 13.02 8.53 3.51
C SER A 40 14.17 9.51 3.28
N ASP A 41 14.18 10.65 3.98
CA ASP A 41 15.22 11.66 3.82
C ASP A 41 16.61 11.09 4.14
N GLY A 42 17.57 11.38 3.26
CA GLY A 42 18.93 10.85 3.32
C GLY A 42 19.06 9.32 3.16
N ARG A 43 18.00 8.62 2.73
CA ARG A 43 18.01 7.16 2.47
C ARG A 43 18.19 6.86 1.00
N ASP A 44 18.93 5.80 0.70
CA ASP A 44 19.17 5.37 -0.67
C ASP A 44 18.00 4.51 -1.19
N ILE A 45 17.04 5.18 -1.84
CA ILE A 45 15.82 4.56 -2.41
C ILE A 45 15.80 4.73 -3.92
N ALA A 46 15.16 3.80 -4.63
CA ALA A 46 15.04 3.84 -6.08
C ALA A 46 13.93 4.80 -6.56
N GLY A 47 12.94 5.04 -5.72
CA GLY A 47 11.78 5.89 -6.02
C GLY A 47 10.67 5.71 -5.00
N LEU A 48 9.59 6.47 -5.20
CA LEU A 48 8.42 6.49 -4.34
C LEU A 48 7.16 6.69 -5.20
N ASP A 49 6.18 5.80 -5.05
CA ASP A 49 4.84 5.93 -5.67
C ASP A 49 3.76 5.95 -4.58
N LEU A 50 2.64 6.65 -4.82
CA LEU A 50 1.42 6.51 -4.02
C LEU A 50 0.41 5.66 -4.79
N ILE A 51 -0.11 4.63 -4.14
CA ILE A 51 -0.98 3.63 -4.76
C ILE A 51 -2.30 3.57 -4.02
N GLU A 52 -3.36 3.93 -4.73
CA GLU A 52 -4.72 3.91 -4.21
C GLU A 52 -5.38 2.54 -4.36
N LEU A 53 -6.03 2.12 -3.27
CA LEU A 53 -7.03 1.07 -3.25
C LEU A 53 -8.36 1.65 -2.75
N PRO A 54 -9.22 2.14 -3.67
CA PRO A 54 -10.52 2.65 -3.30
C PRO A 54 -11.43 1.52 -2.81
N ILE A 55 -12.09 1.75 -1.68
CA ILE A 55 -13.10 0.83 -1.13
C ILE A 55 -14.43 1.56 -0.94
N ALA A 56 -15.50 0.78 -0.83
CA ALA A 56 -16.84 1.34 -0.64
C ALA A 56 -16.91 2.12 0.69
N GLY A 57 -17.54 3.30 0.67
CA GLY A 57 -17.68 4.16 1.85
C GLY A 57 -18.21 3.46 3.11
N PRO A 58 -19.23 2.57 3.04
CA PRO A 58 -19.66 1.79 4.20
C PRO A 58 -18.57 0.88 4.80
N ALA A 59 -17.72 0.28 3.95
CA ALA A 59 -16.58 -0.53 4.40
C ALA A 59 -15.52 0.36 5.06
N PHE A 60 -15.22 1.54 4.48
CA PHE A 60 -14.30 2.50 5.09
C PHE A 60 -14.83 3.05 6.42
N GLN A 61 -16.14 3.29 6.53
CA GLN A 61 -16.77 3.68 7.80
C GLN A 61 -16.65 2.58 8.86
N ALA A 62 -16.80 1.30 8.48
CA ALA A 62 -16.59 0.19 9.41
C ALA A 62 -15.14 0.14 9.89
N LEU A 63 -14.17 0.26 8.98
CA LEU A 63 -12.74 0.36 9.30
C LEU A 63 -12.44 1.48 10.30
N ARG A 64 -12.98 2.68 10.06
CA ARG A 64 -12.79 3.81 10.97
C ARG A 64 -13.30 3.53 12.38
N ARG A 65 -14.45 2.86 12.51
CA ARG A 65 -14.99 2.50 13.83
C ARG A 65 -14.11 1.49 14.55
N VAL A 66 -13.66 0.46 13.83
CA VAL A 66 -12.80 -0.60 14.38
C VAL A 66 -11.46 -0.04 14.84
N LEU A 67 -10.87 0.86 14.04
CA LEU A 67 -9.57 1.45 14.29
C LEU A 67 -9.64 2.76 15.11
N SER A 68 -10.84 3.15 15.58
CA SER A 68 -11.08 4.39 16.36
C SER A 68 -10.52 5.66 15.69
N LEU A 69 -10.71 5.77 14.38
CA LEU A 69 -10.19 6.88 13.56
C LEU A 69 -11.18 8.05 13.53
N ASP A 70 -10.64 9.25 13.29
CA ASP A 70 -11.44 10.49 13.19
C ASP A 70 -12.45 10.44 12.02
N SER A 71 -13.59 11.13 12.17
CA SER A 71 -14.64 11.20 11.16
C SER A 71 -14.26 11.94 9.87
N GLU A 72 -13.16 12.69 9.88
CA GLU A 72 -12.57 13.35 8.72
C GLU A 72 -11.47 12.51 8.06
N THR A 73 -11.10 11.36 8.64
CA THR A 73 -10.15 10.42 8.01
C THR A 73 -10.78 9.87 6.73
N VAL A 74 -10.10 10.04 5.60
CA VAL A 74 -10.55 9.58 4.27
C VAL A 74 -9.63 8.53 3.64
N GLY A 75 -8.45 8.33 4.21
CA GLY A 75 -7.49 7.33 3.75
C GLY A 75 -6.69 6.74 4.90
N LEU A 76 -6.35 5.45 4.78
CA LEU A 76 -5.44 4.75 5.68
C LEU A 76 -4.17 4.43 4.92
N TYR A 77 -3.06 5.03 5.35
CA TYR A 77 -1.78 4.99 4.63
C TYR A 77 -0.79 4.07 5.32
N ASP A 78 -0.04 3.33 4.51
CA ASP A 78 1.15 2.62 4.97
C ASP A 78 2.23 2.59 3.88
N VAL A 79 3.48 2.31 4.27
CA VAL A 79 4.65 2.26 3.41
C VAL A 79 5.21 0.84 3.33
N PHE A 80 5.43 0.37 2.11
CA PHE A 80 6.00 -0.93 1.82
C PHE A 80 7.17 -0.86 0.83
N PRO A 81 8.10 -1.83 0.85
CA PRO A 81 9.17 -1.93 -0.11
C PRO A 81 8.78 -2.83 -1.28
N LEU A 82 9.18 -2.45 -2.49
CA LEU A 82 9.17 -3.29 -3.69
C LEU A 82 10.55 -3.30 -4.33
N ALA A 83 10.83 -4.35 -5.12
CA ALA A 83 12.06 -4.39 -5.90
C ALA A 83 12.03 -3.30 -7.00
N SER A 84 13.16 -2.61 -7.16
CA SER A 84 13.32 -1.45 -8.04
C SER A 84 13.15 -1.75 -9.53
N HIS A 85 13.32 -3.01 -9.94
CA HIS A 85 13.16 -3.45 -11.32
C HIS A 85 11.69 -3.65 -11.73
N LEU A 86 10.74 -3.61 -10.79
CA LEU A 86 9.32 -3.74 -11.14
C LEU A 86 8.89 -2.54 -11.97
N ASP A 87 8.17 -2.82 -13.06
CA ASP A 87 7.55 -1.76 -13.85
C ASP A 87 6.38 -1.10 -13.09
N ALA A 88 5.98 0.10 -13.52
CA ALA A 88 4.93 0.86 -12.85
C ALA A 88 3.58 0.10 -12.75
N PRO A 89 3.10 -0.62 -13.79
CA PRO A 89 1.89 -1.43 -13.69
C PRO A 89 1.97 -2.51 -12.61
N LEU A 90 3.07 -3.27 -12.52
CA LEU A 90 3.25 -4.30 -11.50
C LEU A 90 3.41 -3.69 -10.11
N ARG A 91 4.08 -2.54 -9.97
CA ARG A 91 4.14 -1.82 -8.69
C ARG A 91 2.74 -1.43 -8.22
N LYS A 92 1.89 -0.90 -9.12
CA LYS A 92 0.51 -0.56 -8.81
C LYS A 92 -0.26 -1.78 -8.27
N ILE A 93 -0.18 -2.92 -8.94
CA ILE A 93 -0.87 -4.15 -8.53
C ILE A 93 -0.33 -4.63 -7.18
N ALA A 94 1.00 -4.63 -7.00
CA ALA A 94 1.64 -5.04 -5.76
C ALA A 94 1.20 -4.15 -4.58
N GLY A 95 1.19 -2.83 -4.76
CA GLY A 95 0.72 -1.89 -3.73
C GLY A 95 -0.76 -2.04 -3.40
N GLN A 96 -1.62 -2.25 -4.40
CA GLN A 96 -3.03 -2.55 -4.17
C GLN A 96 -3.20 -3.88 -3.43
N PHE A 97 -2.42 -4.91 -3.77
CA PHE A 97 -2.46 -6.20 -3.08
C PHE A 97 -2.03 -6.07 -1.61
N LEU A 98 -0.96 -5.34 -1.33
CA LEU A 98 -0.48 -5.08 0.04
C LEU A 98 -1.52 -4.32 0.87
N ALA A 99 -2.17 -3.31 0.30
CA ALA A 99 -3.28 -2.62 0.97
C ALA A 99 -4.47 -3.55 1.26
N ALA A 100 -4.80 -4.42 0.29
CA ALA A 100 -5.90 -5.36 0.41
C ALA A 100 -5.63 -6.44 1.47
N GLU A 101 -4.39 -6.88 1.64
CA GLU A 101 -4.00 -7.90 2.61
C GLU A 101 -4.32 -7.49 4.04
N ALA A 102 -4.04 -6.23 4.41
CA ALA A 102 -4.42 -5.67 5.70
C ALA A 102 -5.94 -5.74 5.90
N LEU A 103 -6.70 -5.48 4.84
CA LEU A 103 -8.15 -5.46 4.88
C LEU A 103 -8.76 -6.87 4.99
N TRP A 104 -8.25 -7.84 4.22
CA TRP A 104 -8.64 -9.25 4.32
C TRP A 104 -8.33 -9.81 5.69
N THR A 105 -7.18 -9.45 6.28
CA THR A 105 -6.82 -9.86 7.64
C THR A 105 -7.87 -9.40 8.67
N LEU A 106 -8.35 -8.16 8.56
CA LEU A 106 -9.41 -7.63 9.44
C LEU A 106 -10.77 -8.32 9.19
N GLU A 107 -11.05 -8.71 7.95
CA GLU A 107 -12.25 -9.48 7.58
C GLU A 107 -12.24 -10.88 8.19
N GLU A 108 -11.12 -11.60 8.02
CA GLU A 108 -10.91 -12.96 8.55
C GLU A 108 -11.01 -13.00 10.08
N GLN A 109 -10.56 -11.94 10.75
CA GLN A 109 -10.68 -11.78 12.21
C GLN A 109 -12.10 -11.39 12.66
N GLY A 110 -13.04 -11.19 11.74
CA GLY A 110 -14.42 -10.80 12.03
C GLY A 110 -14.56 -9.37 12.58
N GLN A 111 -13.52 -8.56 12.48
CA GLN A 111 -13.48 -7.24 13.12
C GLN A 111 -14.35 -6.22 12.39
N LEU A 112 -14.69 -6.46 11.12
CA LEU A 112 -15.45 -5.53 10.29
C LEU A 112 -16.97 -5.67 10.40
N GLY A 113 -17.45 -6.40 11.42
CA GLY A 113 -18.88 -6.42 11.78
C GLY A 113 -19.79 -6.96 10.68
N GLY A 114 -19.29 -7.86 9.83
CA GLY A 114 -20.04 -8.48 8.73
C GLY A 114 -20.26 -7.56 7.52
N VAL A 115 -19.59 -6.41 7.43
CA VAL A 115 -19.61 -5.58 6.22
C VAL A 115 -18.77 -6.28 5.14
N PRO A 116 -19.38 -6.67 4.00
CA PRO A 116 -18.65 -7.37 2.95
C PRO A 116 -17.63 -6.43 2.31
N ILE A 117 -16.39 -6.89 2.21
CA ILE A 117 -15.34 -6.12 1.54
C ILE A 117 -15.20 -6.61 0.13
N ASN A 118 -15.71 -5.82 -0.81
CA ASN A 118 -15.50 -6.09 -2.22
C ASN A 118 -14.30 -5.26 -2.72
N VAL A 119 -13.10 -5.79 -2.54
CA VAL A 119 -11.87 -5.15 -3.02
C VAL A 119 -11.75 -5.38 -4.53
N LYS A 120 -11.67 -4.30 -5.31
CA LYS A 120 -11.42 -4.36 -6.75
C LYS A 120 -9.98 -3.91 -7.03
N LEU A 121 -9.06 -4.87 -7.11
CA LEU A 121 -7.73 -4.58 -7.63
C LEU A 121 -7.80 -4.39 -9.15
N GLU A 122 -6.92 -3.55 -9.69
CA GLU A 122 -6.79 -3.36 -11.12
C GLU A 122 -5.83 -4.40 -11.69
N TYR A 123 -6.37 -5.41 -12.38
CA TYR A 123 -5.56 -6.48 -12.96
C TYR A 123 -5.26 -6.27 -14.45
N PRO A 124 -4.07 -6.70 -14.94
CA PRO A 124 -3.82 -6.81 -16.36
C PRO A 124 -4.80 -7.79 -17.01
N LYS A 125 -5.11 -7.56 -18.28
CA LYS A 125 -6.03 -8.43 -19.03
C LYS A 125 -5.54 -9.89 -18.99
N GLY A 126 -6.40 -10.80 -18.56
CA GLY A 126 -6.12 -12.24 -18.52
C GLY A 126 -5.52 -12.75 -17.20
N TRP A 127 -5.28 -11.87 -16.22
CA TRP A 127 -4.94 -12.30 -14.87
C TRP A 127 -6.17 -12.85 -14.14
N SER A 128 -5.94 -13.83 -13.27
CA SER A 128 -6.96 -14.32 -12.34
C SER A 128 -7.28 -13.25 -11.30
N HIS A 129 -8.53 -13.21 -10.86
CA HIS A 129 -8.96 -12.37 -9.74
C HIS A 129 -8.78 -13.08 -8.38
N ASP A 130 -8.33 -14.34 -8.39
CA ASP A 130 -8.02 -15.09 -7.18
C ASP A 130 -6.76 -14.51 -6.49
N PRO A 131 -6.84 -14.13 -5.20
CA PRO A 131 -5.71 -13.52 -4.48
C PRO A 131 -4.44 -14.39 -4.48
N LYS A 132 -4.56 -15.72 -4.41
CA LYS A 132 -3.38 -16.62 -4.42
C LYS A 132 -2.71 -16.63 -5.78
N ALA A 133 -3.49 -16.63 -6.85
CA ALA A 133 -2.96 -16.55 -8.22
C ALA A 133 -2.25 -15.20 -8.47
N VAL A 134 -2.81 -14.10 -7.97
CA VAL A 134 -2.18 -12.76 -8.05
C VAL A 134 -0.88 -12.74 -7.26
N HIS A 135 -0.89 -13.24 -6.03
CA HIS A 135 0.32 -13.35 -5.20
C HIS A 135 1.41 -14.16 -5.91
N GLY A 136 1.06 -15.31 -6.49
CA GLY A 136 1.98 -16.13 -7.28
C GLY A 136 2.62 -15.36 -8.43
N LYS A 137 1.84 -14.54 -9.16
CA LYS A 137 2.35 -13.69 -10.24
C LYS A 137 3.29 -12.59 -9.76
N LEU A 138 3.01 -12.00 -8.60
CA LEU A 138 3.87 -10.97 -8.00
C LEU A 138 5.20 -11.58 -7.50
N VAL A 139 5.15 -12.78 -6.93
CA VAL A 139 6.34 -13.54 -6.54
C VAL A 139 7.17 -13.94 -7.78
N GLU A 140 6.53 -14.44 -8.84
CA GLU A 140 7.20 -14.74 -10.12
C GLU A 140 7.89 -13.51 -10.74
N ALA A 141 7.32 -12.32 -10.54
CA ALA A 141 7.89 -11.05 -11.00
C ALA A 141 9.00 -10.51 -10.09
N GLY A 142 9.27 -11.17 -8.95
CA GLY A 142 10.25 -10.70 -7.97
C GLY A 142 9.83 -9.43 -7.25
N ALA A 143 8.52 -9.24 -6.98
CA ALA A 143 7.99 -8.04 -6.32
C ALA A 143 8.70 -7.70 -5.01
N LEU A 144 9.12 -8.73 -4.28
CA LEU A 144 9.81 -8.65 -3.00
C LEU A 144 11.26 -9.17 -3.06
N ASP A 145 11.87 -9.23 -4.26
CA ASP A 145 13.28 -9.57 -4.45
C ASP A 145 14.18 -8.41 -3.99
N LEU A 146 14.19 -8.17 -2.69
CA LEU A 146 14.92 -7.09 -2.05
C LEU A 146 16.33 -7.55 -1.67
N SER A 147 17.30 -6.67 -1.90
CA SER A 147 18.64 -6.89 -1.36
C SER A 147 18.63 -6.78 0.18
N PRO A 148 19.57 -7.42 0.91
CA PRO A 148 19.69 -7.24 2.35
C PRO A 148 19.83 -5.76 2.75
N ALA A 149 20.59 -4.98 1.98
CA ALA A 149 20.73 -3.54 2.20
C ALA A 149 19.41 -2.79 2.00
N GLY A 150 18.63 -3.16 0.98
CA GLY A 150 17.32 -2.57 0.72
C GLY A 150 16.30 -2.88 1.82
N ILE A 151 16.35 -4.08 2.40
CA ILE A 151 15.53 -4.46 3.57
C ILE A 151 15.89 -3.59 4.77
N GLU A 152 17.18 -3.40 5.07
CA GLU A 152 17.60 -2.56 6.20
C GLU A 152 17.24 -1.08 5.98
N THR A 153 17.42 -0.56 4.75
CA THR A 153 16.94 0.79 4.39
C THR A 153 15.43 0.92 4.64
N PHE A 154 14.63 -0.05 4.18
CA PHE A 154 13.18 -0.03 4.39
C PHE A 154 12.81 -0.06 5.87
N LYS A 155 13.43 -0.90 6.69
CA LYS A 155 13.14 -0.97 8.13
C LYS A 155 13.32 0.39 8.81
N VAL A 156 14.38 1.13 8.44
CA VAL A 156 14.62 2.47 8.99
C VAL A 156 13.55 3.46 8.53
N VAL A 157 13.17 3.42 7.25
CA VAL A 157 12.08 4.26 6.72
C VAL A 157 10.76 3.94 7.41
N LYS A 158 10.41 2.66 7.54
CA LYS A 158 9.18 2.20 8.19
C LYS A 158 9.12 2.62 9.65
N ALA A 159 10.24 2.48 10.39
CA ALA A 159 10.31 2.95 11.77
C ALA A 159 10.12 4.48 11.88
N ALA A 160 10.72 5.26 10.96
CA ALA A 160 10.54 6.72 10.93
C ALA A 160 9.10 7.11 10.55
N TRP A 161 8.50 6.40 9.60
CA TRP A 161 7.09 6.54 9.23
C TRP A 161 6.22 6.29 10.45
N ASP A 162 6.34 5.13 11.12
CA ASP A 162 5.51 4.75 12.26
C ASP A 162 5.66 5.69 13.45
N ALA A 163 6.86 6.25 13.68
CA ALA A 163 7.12 7.21 14.75
C ALA A 163 6.49 8.60 14.52
N SER A 164 6.11 8.92 13.29
CA SER A 164 5.46 10.19 12.93
C SER A 164 3.93 10.05 12.77
N ALA A 165 3.36 8.90 13.16
CA ALA A 165 1.93 8.60 13.12
C ALA A 165 1.15 9.31 14.22
#